data_AF-A0AA43ZCS5-F1
#
_entry.id   AF-A0AA43ZCS5-F1
#
_cell.length_a   1.000
_cell.length_b   1.000
_cell.length_c   1.000
_cell.angle_alpha   90.00
_cell.angle_beta   90.00
_cell.angle_gamma   90.00
#
_symmetry.space_group_name_H-M   'P 1'
#
loop_
_entity.id
_entity.type
_entity.pdbx_description
1 polymer ?
#
loop_
_entity_poly.entity_id
_entity_poly.type
_entity_poly.pdbx_seq_one_letter_code
_entity_poly.pdbx_strand_id
1 'polypeptide(L)' 'MGKNDNVENWAVLRAQQILMREGMDLAVSARDANTGAVRAKGKLLAMAIAASLMEASAASVRAEAAS' A
#
# COMPACT_ATOMS: atom_id res chain seq x y z
N MET A 1 -6.93 20.76 12.30
CA MET A 1 -6.66 19.67 11.35
C MET A 1 -7.93 19.37 10.58
N GLY A 2 -7.90 19.52 9.26
CA GLY A 2 -9.02 19.16 8.39
C GLY A 2 -9.12 17.64 8.19
N LYS A 3 -10.28 17.16 7.70
CA LYS A 3 -10.47 15.74 7.30
C LYS A 3 -9.42 15.27 6.28
N ASN A 4 -8.95 16.17 5.41
CA ASN A 4 -7.94 15.88 4.38
C ASN A 4 -6.56 15.58 4.97
N ASP A 5 -6.11 16.34 5.97
CA ASP A 5 -4.82 16.13 6.67
C ASP A 5 -4.75 14.72 7.29
N ASN A 6 -5.90 14.19 7.73
CA ASN A 6 -5.97 12.86 8.36
C ASN A 6 -5.86 11.72 7.33
N VAL A 7 -6.46 11.89 6.15
CA VAL A 7 -6.37 10.92 5.05
C VAL A 7 -4.97 10.90 4.43
N GLU A 8 -4.35 12.07 4.23
CA GLU A 8 -2.98 12.16 3.73
C GLU A 8 -1.99 11.49 4.70
N ASN A 9 -2.06 11.80 5.99
CA ASN A 9 -1.19 11.17 6.98
C ASN A 9 -1.41 9.66 7.08
N TRP A 10 -2.67 9.21 7.04
CA TRP A 10 -2.99 7.78 6.97
C TRP A 10 -2.39 7.13 5.71
N ALA A 11 -2.52 7.75 4.54
CA ALA A 11 -2.03 7.21 3.29
C ALA A 11 -0.50 7.05 3.30
N VAL A 12 0.22 8.02 3.87
CA VAL A 12 1.67 7.96 4.06
C VAL A 12 2.06 6.79 4.97
N LEU A 13 1.42 6.66 6.13
CA LEU A 13 1.69 5.55 7.06
C LEU A 13 1.38 4.20 6.42
N ARG A 14 0.28 4.10 5.68
CA ARG A 14 -0.14 2.89 4.98
C ARG A 14 0.86 2.49 3.90
N ALA A 15 1.35 3.45 3.11
CA ALA A 15 2.37 3.23 2.09
C ALA A 15 3.69 2.76 2.72
N GLN A 16 4.12 3.37 3.83
CA GLN A 16 5.33 2.95 4.55
C GLN A 16 5.23 1.50 5.03
N GLN A 17 4.10 1.10 5.61
CA GLN A 17 3.88 -0.28 6.05
C GLN A 17 3.97 -1.28 4.90
N ILE A 18 3.34 -0.97 3.76
CA ILE A 18 3.38 -1.81 2.55
C ILE A 18 4.81 -1.96 2.04
N LEU A 19 5.58 -0.87 1.99
CA LEU A 19 6.97 -0.88 1.55
C LEU A 19 7.87 -1.68 2.51
N MET A 20 7.71 -1.50 3.82
CA MET A 20 8.49 -2.23 4.83
C MET A 20 8.23 -3.74 4.77
N ARG A 21 7.00 -4.16 4.44
CA ARG A 21 6.63 -5.58 4.38
C ARG A 21 6.89 -6.21 3.02
N GLU A 22 6.27 -5.69 1.98
CA GLU A 22 6.29 -6.31 0.64
C GLU A 22 7.46 -5.78 -0.20
N GLY A 23 7.81 -4.50 -0.05
CA GLY A 23 8.90 -3.85 -0.77
C GLY A 23 10.27 -4.41 -0.37
N MET A 24 10.49 -4.63 0.93
CA MET A 24 11.74 -5.21 1.44
C MET A 24 11.94 -6.65 0.97
N ASP A 25 10.89 -7.49 1.04
CA ASP A 25 10.91 -8.86 0.55
C ASP A 25 11.24 -8.93 -0.95
N LEU A 26 10.67 -8.00 -1.74
CA LEU A 26 10.97 -7.88 -3.16
C LEU A 26 12.42 -7.44 -3.40
N ALA A 27 12.91 -6.47 -2.64
CA ALA A 27 14.29 -5.98 -2.75
C ALA A 27 15.32 -7.07 -2.43
N VAL A 28 15.07 -7.87 -1.39
CA VAL A 28 15.90 -9.05 -1.06
C VAL A 28 15.87 -10.06 -2.21
N SER A 29 14.69 -10.37 -2.74
CA SER A 29 14.55 -11.31 -3.86
C SER A 29 15.29 -10.84 -5.11
N ALA A 30 15.28 -9.54 -5.39
CA ALA A 30 15.99 -8.94 -6.52
C ALA A 30 17.50 -8.96 -6.31
N ARG A 31 17.98 -8.63 -5.10
CA ARG A 31 19.39 -8.71 -4.72
C ARG A 31 19.94 -10.12 -4.91
N ASP A 32 19.15 -11.13 -4.57
CA ASP A 32 19.56 -12.54 -4.64
C ASP A 32 19.36 -13.13 -6.06
N ALA A 33 19.04 -12.30 -7.07
CA ALA A 33 18.78 -12.67 -8.46
C ALA A 33 17.71 -13.78 -8.63
N ASN A 34 16.81 -13.94 -7.65
CA ASN A 34 15.78 -14.95 -7.67
C ASN A 34 14.57 -14.47 -8.47
N THR A 35 14.61 -14.65 -9.79
CA THR A 35 13.58 -14.18 -10.73
C THR A 35 12.18 -14.71 -10.44
N GLY A 36 12.07 -15.95 -9.95
CA GLY A 36 10.81 -16.54 -9.52
C GLY A 36 10.22 -15.80 -8.31
N ALA A 37 11.05 -15.55 -7.29
CA ALA A 37 10.65 -14.79 -6.11
C ALA A 37 10.36 -13.32 -6.44
N VAL A 38 11.12 -12.68 -7.32
CA VAL A 38 10.86 -11.31 -7.79
C VAL A 38 9.47 -11.19 -8.39
N ARG A 39 9.07 -12.13 -9.26
CA ARG A 39 7.73 -12.13 -9.86
C ARG A 39 6.65 -12.32 -8.80
N ALA A 40 6.83 -13.26 -7.89
CA ALA A 40 5.85 -13.55 -6.83
C ALA A 40 5.70 -12.37 -5.85
N LYS A 41 6.81 -11.86 -5.33
CA LYS A 41 6.84 -10.72 -4.38
C LYS A 41 6.38 -9.42 -5.04
N GLY A 42 6.70 -9.20 -6.31
CA GLY A 42 6.19 -8.07 -7.08
C GLY A 42 4.66 -8.10 -7.21
N LYS A 43 4.07 -9.27 -7.43
CA LYS A 43 2.62 -9.43 -7.43
C LYS A 43 2.01 -9.13 -6.06
N LEU A 44 2.62 -9.61 -4.97
CA LEU A 44 2.13 -9.33 -3.61
C LEU A 44 2.16 -7.84 -3.29
N LEU A 45 3.26 -7.15 -3.62
CA LEU A 45 3.37 -5.70 -3.47
C LEU A 45 2.27 -4.97 -4.25
N ALA A 46 2.05 -5.32 -5.51
CA ALA A 46 1.01 -4.71 -6.33
C ALA A 46 -0.41 -4.94 -5.75
N MET A 47 -0.68 -6.14 -5.24
CA MET A 47 -1.95 -6.46 -4.58
C MET A 47 -2.15 -5.67 -3.28
N ALA A 48 -1.11 -5.51 -2.47
CA ALA A 48 -1.17 -4.70 -1.25
C ALA A 48 -1.46 -3.22 -1.54
N ILE A 49 -0.83 -2.66 -2.57
CA ILE A 49 -1.10 -1.29 -3.04
C ILE A 49 -2.55 -1.17 -3.53
N ALA A 50 -3.02 -2.09 -4.38
CA ALA A 50 -4.39 -2.07 -4.88
C ALA A 50 -5.42 -2.16 -3.74
N ALA A 51 -5.19 -3.01 -2.75
CA ALA A 51 -6.04 -3.12 -1.57
C ALA A 51 -6.08 -1.81 -0.76
N SER A 52 -4.93 -1.15 -0.58
CA SER A 52 -4.85 0.15 0.11
C SER A 52 -5.61 1.25 -0.64
N LEU A 53 -5.57 1.26 -1.96
CA LEU A 53 -6.31 2.23 -2.77
C LEU A 53 -7.82 2.02 -2.67
N MET A 54 -8.28 0.76 -2.68
CA MET A 54 -9.69 0.44 -2.45
C MET A 54 -10.16 0.84 -1.05
N GLU A 55 -9.32 0.64 -0.03
CA GLU A 55 -9.61 1.06 1.33
C GLU A 55 -9.75 2.59 1.44
N ALA A 56 -8.85 3.33 0.80
CA ALA A 56 -8.89 4.78 0.73
C ALA A 56 -10.18 5.27 0.05
N SER A 57 -10.50 4.71 -1.12
CA SER A 57 -11.71 5.05 -1.87
C SER A 57 -12.98 4.78 -1.05
N ALA A 58 -13.07 3.62 -0.40
CA ALA A 58 -14.21 3.28 0.43
C ALA A 58 -14.33 4.20 1.67
N ALA A 59 -13.22 4.64 2.25
CA ALA A 59 -13.21 5.60 3.34
C ALA A 59 -13.70 7.00 2.89
N SER A 60 -13.29 7.45 1.70
CA SER A 60 -13.77 8.70 1.10
C SER A 60 -15.27 8.67 0.84
N VAL A 61 -15.81 7.60 0.25
CA VAL A 61 -17.25 7.44 -0.02
C VAL A 61 -18.07 7.49 1.28
N ARG A 62 -17.61 6.81 2.34
CA ARG A 62 -18.29 6.84 3.65
C ARG A 62 -18.25 8.22 4.30
N ALA A 63 -17.17 8.98 4.10
CA ALA A 63 -17.04 10.32 4.64
C ALA A 63 -17.96 11.33 3.94
N GLU A 64 -18.22 11.14 2.65
CA GLU A 64 -19.16 11.93 1.85
C GLU A 64 -20.61 11.63 2.23
N ALA A 65 -20.97 10.35 2.39
CA ALA A 65 -22.33 9.93 2.80
C ALA A 65 -22.73 10.37 4.23
N ALA A 66 -21.77 10.75 5.06
CA ALA A 66 -21.97 11.18 6.45
C ALA A 66 -21.85 12.71 6.65
N SER A 67 -21.65 13.48 5.56
CA SER A 67 -21.57 14.95 5.58
C SER A 67 -22.86 15.55 5.00
#